data_AF-A0AAF0EKH3-F1
#
_entry.id   AF-A0AAF0EKH3-F1
#
_cell.length_a   1.000
_cell.length_b   1.000
_cell.length_c   1.000
_cell.angle_alpha   90.00
_cell.angle_beta   90.00
_cell.angle_gamma   90.00
#
_symmetry.space_group_name_H-M   'P 1'
#
loop_
_entity.id
_entity.type
_entity.pdbx_description
1 polymer ?
#
loop_
_entity_poly.entity_id
_entity_poly.type
_entity_poly.pdbx_seq_one_letter_code
_entity_poly.pdbx_strand_id
1 'polypeptide(L)'
;MTNDASPRHTDSMQCDGESTSQDRTAVAAAGAGDNSNLHNYIDHVHVWGTNIEPPESAKHALKPWDQRHSLETWVESGVDDQMIINIPFTCPVRIQSILLYTRPSDLAVRSDSLAGTSSRMYYIGFLGKALDPRSDSTHQHDVPAATTSTHEVDAVGNTYGAAATPSVR
;
A
#
# COMPACT_ATOMS: atom_id res chain seq x y z
N MET A 1 -60.23 24.19 -34.21
CA MET A 1 -60.26 23.35 -33.00
C MET A 1 -58.88 23.42 -32.38
N THR A 2 -58.81 24.18 -31.29
CA THR A 2 -57.64 24.44 -30.46
C THR A 2 -57.33 23.21 -29.63
N ASN A 3 -56.12 22.66 -29.75
CA ASN A 3 -55.61 21.70 -28.77
C ASN A 3 -54.44 22.34 -28.03
N ASP A 4 -54.80 22.86 -26.86
CA ASP A 4 -53.95 23.12 -25.71
C ASP A 4 -53.60 21.78 -25.04
N ALA A 5 -52.32 21.53 -24.81
CA ALA A 5 -51.86 20.43 -23.96
C ALA A 5 -50.46 20.73 -23.42
N SER A 6 -50.43 21.14 -22.15
CA SER A 6 -49.32 21.21 -21.18
C SER A 6 -48.03 20.44 -21.50
N PRO A 7 -46.84 21.03 -21.27
CA PRO A 7 -45.58 20.29 -21.30
C PRO A 7 -45.42 19.46 -20.02
N ARG A 8 -45.11 18.17 -20.18
CA ARG A 8 -44.78 17.26 -19.07
C ARG A 8 -43.40 17.60 -18.51
N HIS A 9 -43.36 17.89 -17.22
CA HIS A 9 -42.13 17.99 -16.42
C HIS A 9 -41.39 16.64 -16.50
N THR A 10 -40.20 16.65 -17.08
CA THR A 10 -39.27 15.51 -17.00
C THR A 10 -38.29 15.84 -15.88
N ASP A 11 -38.54 15.29 -14.69
CA ASP A 11 -37.56 15.32 -13.62
C ASP A 11 -36.33 14.53 -14.05
N SER A 12 -35.30 15.26 -14.45
CA SER A 12 -33.96 14.71 -14.63
C SER A 12 -33.43 14.34 -13.25
N MET A 13 -33.43 13.05 -12.94
CA MET A 13 -32.67 12.51 -11.81
C MET A 13 -31.19 12.71 -12.12
N GLN A 14 -30.66 13.85 -11.70
CA GLN A 14 -29.24 14.14 -11.69
C GLN A 14 -28.64 13.38 -10.51
N CYS A 15 -28.08 12.20 -10.77
CA CYS A 15 -27.25 11.50 -9.80
C CYS A 15 -25.93 12.27 -9.69
N ASP A 16 -25.88 13.27 -8.82
CA ASP A 16 -24.62 13.91 -8.39
C ASP A 16 -23.86 12.90 -7.51
N GLY A 17 -23.22 11.95 -8.17
CA GLY A 17 -22.26 11.04 -7.59
C GLY A 17 -21.01 11.82 -7.22
N GLU A 18 -20.90 12.15 -5.94
CA GLU A 18 -19.73 12.71 -5.28
C GLU A 18 -18.50 11.81 -5.54
N SER A 19 -17.81 12.05 -6.66
CA SER A 19 -16.48 11.49 -6.87
C SER A 19 -15.56 12.30 -5.97
N THR A 20 -15.20 11.73 -4.82
CA THR A 20 -14.05 12.19 -4.06
C THR A 20 -12.85 12.03 -4.99
N SER A 21 -12.47 13.13 -5.64
CA SER A 21 -11.16 13.26 -6.25
C SER A 21 -10.18 13.12 -5.11
N GLN A 22 -9.70 11.90 -4.88
CA GLN A 22 -8.54 11.71 -4.05
C GLN A 22 -7.46 12.58 -4.68
N ASP A 23 -7.15 13.61 -3.92
CA ASP A 23 -6.10 14.58 -4.10
C ASP A 23 -4.80 13.84 -4.39
N ARG A 24 -4.56 13.58 -5.69
CA ARG A 24 -3.25 13.21 -6.21
C ARG A 24 -2.43 14.48 -6.25
N THR A 25 -2.20 15.11 -5.09
CA THR A 25 -1.29 16.24 -5.01
C THR A 25 0.08 15.74 -5.42
N ALA A 26 0.57 16.32 -6.50
CA ALA A 26 1.82 15.99 -7.13
C ALA A 26 2.98 16.09 -6.14
N VAL A 27 3.53 14.95 -5.73
CA VAL A 27 4.95 14.88 -5.34
C VAL A 27 5.78 14.68 -6.61
N ALA A 28 5.67 15.66 -7.51
CA ALA A 28 6.53 15.76 -8.68
C ALA A 28 7.87 16.37 -8.25
N ALA A 29 8.69 15.59 -7.54
CA ALA A 29 10.10 15.91 -7.27
C ALA A 29 10.89 14.70 -6.77
N ALA A 30 11.06 13.67 -7.62
CA ALA A 30 12.25 12.81 -7.64
C ALA A 30 12.14 11.86 -8.85
N GLY A 31 12.85 12.20 -9.93
CA GLY A 31 12.83 11.43 -11.17
C GLY A 31 13.47 10.04 -11.02
N ALA A 32 12.63 9.01 -11.09
CA ALA A 32 12.87 7.70 -11.69
C ALA A 32 11.53 6.95 -11.58
N GLY A 33 10.98 6.51 -12.72
CA GLY A 33 9.57 6.20 -12.90
C GLY A 33 8.90 5.41 -11.76
N ASP A 34 7.69 5.83 -11.40
CA ASP A 34 6.80 5.17 -10.45
C ASP A 34 6.30 3.80 -10.94
N ASN A 35 7.13 2.97 -11.59
CA ASN A 35 6.83 1.59 -12.03
C ASN A 35 8.15 0.85 -12.32
N SER A 36 9.17 1.07 -11.49
CA SER A 36 10.48 0.42 -11.64
C SER A 36 10.42 -1.05 -11.26
N ASN A 37 11.30 -1.88 -11.86
CA ASN A 37 11.41 -3.29 -11.48
C ASN A 37 12.06 -3.43 -10.10
N LEU A 38 11.41 -4.16 -9.19
CA LEU A 38 11.84 -4.29 -7.81
C LEU A 38 12.78 -5.48 -7.53
N HIS A 39 13.26 -6.19 -8.57
CA HIS A 39 14.08 -7.40 -8.42
C HIS A 39 15.33 -7.19 -7.55
N ASN A 40 15.96 -6.01 -7.63
CA ASN A 40 17.17 -5.70 -6.86
C ASN A 40 16.89 -5.40 -5.38
N TYR A 41 15.64 -5.19 -5.00
CA TYR A 41 15.21 -4.95 -3.62
C TYR A 41 14.64 -6.21 -2.96
N ILE A 42 14.69 -7.36 -3.64
CA ILE A 42 14.27 -8.64 -3.08
C ILE A 42 15.48 -9.27 -2.37
N ASP A 43 15.24 -9.79 -1.18
CA ASP A 43 16.22 -10.61 -0.46
C ASP A 43 16.12 -12.07 -0.93
N HIS A 44 16.82 -12.36 -2.02
CA HIS A 44 16.80 -13.67 -2.71
C HIS A 44 17.26 -14.85 -1.84
N VAL A 45 18.02 -14.58 -0.78
CA VAL A 45 18.55 -15.63 0.12
C VAL A 45 17.44 -16.16 1.04
N HIS A 46 16.55 -15.27 1.47
CA HIS A 46 15.46 -15.59 2.40
C HIS A 46 14.13 -15.85 1.70
N VAL A 47 14.15 -16.07 0.38
CA VAL A 47 12.99 -16.55 -0.38
C VAL A 47 12.80 -18.04 -0.12
N TRP A 48 11.57 -18.41 0.23
CA TRP A 48 11.21 -19.80 0.50
C TRP A 48 9.79 -20.08 0.02
N GLY A 49 9.50 -21.36 -0.20
CA GLY A 49 8.20 -21.81 -0.68
C GLY A 49 7.62 -22.99 0.09
N THR A 50 6.30 -23.05 0.17
CA THR A 50 5.53 -24.20 0.66
C THR A 50 4.98 -24.96 -0.53
N ASN A 51 4.89 -26.30 -0.43
CA ASN A 51 4.52 -27.21 -1.53
C ASN A 51 5.48 -27.14 -2.74
N ILE A 52 6.73 -26.76 -2.49
CA ILE A 52 7.81 -26.67 -3.46
C ILE A 52 8.97 -27.49 -2.89
N GLU A 53 9.54 -28.40 -3.68
CA GLU A 53 10.62 -29.28 -3.24
C GLU A 53 11.87 -29.07 -4.12
N PRO A 54 13.00 -28.60 -3.58
CA PRO A 54 13.20 -28.13 -2.20
C PRO A 54 12.62 -26.71 -1.99
N PRO A 55 12.23 -26.30 -0.76
CA PRO A 55 11.56 -25.02 -0.49
C PRO A 55 12.28 -23.78 -1.02
N GLU A 56 13.61 -23.78 -1.00
CA GLU A 56 14.45 -22.68 -1.46
C GLU A 56 14.53 -22.56 -2.99
N SER A 57 13.96 -23.51 -3.74
CA SER A 57 13.89 -23.46 -5.20
C SER A 57 12.90 -22.41 -5.71
N ALA A 58 12.06 -21.85 -4.82
CA ALA A 58 11.14 -20.76 -5.14
C ALA A 58 11.83 -19.53 -5.75
N LYS A 59 13.12 -19.31 -5.47
CA LYS A 59 13.95 -18.27 -6.08
C LYS A 59 14.13 -18.42 -7.59
N HIS A 60 13.95 -19.62 -8.17
CA HIS A 60 14.14 -19.83 -9.61
C HIS A 60 13.11 -19.11 -10.49
N ALA A 61 11.95 -18.77 -9.92
CA ALA A 61 10.97 -17.93 -10.60
C ALA A 61 11.30 -16.43 -10.49
N LEU A 62 12.22 -16.03 -9.61
CA LEU A 62 12.65 -14.64 -9.45
C LEU A 62 13.86 -14.40 -10.34
N LYS A 63 13.63 -13.74 -11.47
CA LYS A 63 14.66 -13.49 -12.48
C LYS A 63 14.81 -12.00 -12.77
N PRO A 64 15.98 -11.56 -13.26
CA PRO A 64 16.11 -10.25 -13.85
C PRO A 64 15.13 -10.04 -15.00
N TRP A 65 14.72 -8.79 -15.22
CA TRP A 65 13.72 -8.40 -16.22
C TRP A 65 14.00 -8.94 -17.63
N ASP A 66 15.27 -9.01 -18.02
CA ASP A 66 15.71 -9.47 -19.34
C ASP A 66 15.46 -10.97 -19.56
N GLN A 67 15.42 -11.76 -18.46
CA GLN A 67 15.23 -13.21 -18.49
C GLN A 67 13.77 -13.63 -18.22
N ARG A 68 12.82 -12.68 -18.14
CA ARG A 68 11.42 -12.96 -17.78
C ARG A 68 10.69 -13.95 -18.67
N HIS A 69 11.14 -14.11 -19.92
CA HIS A 69 10.59 -15.06 -20.89
C HIS A 69 11.42 -16.34 -21.03
N SER A 70 12.53 -16.46 -20.29
CA SER A 70 13.35 -17.68 -20.30
C SER A 70 12.61 -18.82 -19.61
N LEU A 71 12.54 -19.98 -20.28
CA LEU A 71 11.93 -21.21 -19.78
C LEU A 71 12.94 -22.17 -19.13
N GLU A 72 14.21 -21.77 -19.01
CA GLU A 72 15.29 -22.63 -18.54
C GLU A 72 15.18 -22.97 -17.04
N THR A 73 14.73 -22.02 -16.24
CA THR A 73 14.55 -22.15 -14.79
C THR A 73 13.08 -21.91 -14.44
N TRP A 74 12.53 -22.70 -13.53
CA TRP A 74 11.16 -22.57 -13.07
C TRP A 74 11.03 -23.08 -11.64
N VAL A 75 9.91 -22.73 -11.01
CA VAL A 75 9.44 -23.35 -9.78
C VAL A 75 8.26 -24.25 -10.13
N GLU A 76 8.18 -25.40 -9.46
CA GLU A 76 7.20 -26.45 -9.71
C GLU A 76 6.57 -26.89 -8.39
N SER A 77 5.27 -27.17 -8.37
CA SER A 77 4.61 -27.67 -7.16
C SER A 77 4.94 -29.14 -6.94
N GLY A 78 5.52 -29.46 -5.78
CA GLY A 78 6.04 -30.79 -5.49
C GLY A 78 4.99 -31.82 -5.06
N VAL A 79 3.83 -31.35 -4.56
CA VAL A 79 2.85 -32.21 -3.87
C VAL A 79 1.40 -31.93 -4.25
N ASP A 80 1.05 -30.67 -4.51
CA ASP A 80 -0.35 -30.21 -4.69
C ASP A 80 -0.46 -29.28 -5.90
N ASP A 81 -1.67 -28.86 -6.24
CA ASP A 81 -1.98 -27.96 -7.36
C ASP A 81 -1.69 -26.49 -7.01
N GLN A 82 -1.40 -26.22 -5.73
CA GLN A 82 -1.14 -24.90 -5.18
C GLN A 82 0.26 -24.83 -4.57
N MET A 83 0.93 -23.69 -4.77
CA MET A 83 2.20 -23.35 -4.12
C MET A 83 2.11 -21.96 -3.47
N ILE A 84 2.85 -21.78 -2.38
CA ILE A 84 2.96 -20.49 -1.69
C ILE A 84 4.43 -20.08 -1.71
N ILE A 85 4.71 -18.83 -2.06
CA ILE A 85 6.08 -18.30 -2.12
C ILE A 85 6.15 -17.06 -1.25
N ASN A 86 7.06 -17.06 -0.28
CA ASN A 86 7.35 -15.92 0.57
C ASN A 86 8.56 -15.14 0.01
N ILE A 87 8.35 -13.85 -0.25
CA ILE A 87 9.33 -12.99 -0.93
C ILE A 87 9.60 -11.77 -0.05
N PRO A 88 10.64 -11.81 0.80
CA PRO A 88 11.04 -10.67 1.59
C PRO A 88 11.70 -9.58 0.73
N PHE A 89 11.41 -8.32 1.04
CA PHE A 89 12.09 -7.15 0.48
C PHE A 89 13.10 -6.58 1.48
N THR A 90 14.21 -6.05 0.99
CA THR A 90 15.30 -5.48 1.80
C THR A 90 14.96 -4.09 2.36
N CYS A 91 13.93 -3.43 1.82
CA CYS A 91 13.41 -2.15 2.28
C CYS A 91 11.89 -2.12 2.08
N PRO A 92 11.17 -1.16 2.70
CA PRO A 92 9.76 -0.96 2.41
C PRO A 92 9.58 -0.62 0.92
N VAL A 93 8.65 -1.31 0.25
CA VAL A 93 8.33 -1.08 -1.16
C VAL A 93 6.85 -0.81 -1.33
N ARG A 94 6.49 0.05 -2.28
CA ARG A 94 5.12 0.20 -2.78
C ARG A 94 4.98 -0.61 -4.06
N ILE A 95 4.31 -1.75 -3.98
CA ILE A 95 4.02 -2.60 -5.14
C ILE A 95 2.84 -2.00 -5.91
N GLN A 96 2.99 -1.87 -7.23
CA GLN A 96 1.92 -1.42 -8.13
C GLN A 96 1.43 -2.53 -9.04
N SER A 97 2.30 -3.47 -9.42
CA SER A 97 1.94 -4.60 -10.26
C SER A 97 2.76 -5.82 -9.93
N ILE A 98 2.13 -6.99 -10.05
CA ILE A 98 2.75 -8.30 -9.99
C ILE A 98 2.66 -8.90 -11.39
N LEU A 99 3.78 -9.37 -11.91
CA LEU A 99 3.91 -9.96 -13.22
C LEU A 99 4.19 -11.44 -13.06
N LEU A 100 3.38 -12.26 -13.71
CA LEU A 100 3.51 -13.70 -13.70
C LEU A 100 3.74 -14.17 -15.14
N TYR A 101 4.71 -15.06 -15.33
CA TYR A 101 4.86 -15.81 -16.57
C TYR A 101 4.83 -17.29 -16.27
N THR A 102 3.92 -17.95 -16.96
CA THR A 102 3.68 -19.38 -16.91
C THR A 102 3.62 -19.90 -18.33
N ARG A 103 3.77 -21.21 -18.51
CA ARG A 103 3.56 -21.79 -19.83
C ARG A 103 2.05 -21.85 -20.10
N PRO A 104 1.59 -21.62 -21.35
CA PRO A 104 0.16 -21.71 -21.66
C PRO A 104 -0.50 -23.03 -21.24
N SER A 105 0.26 -24.13 -21.21
CA SER A 105 -0.22 -25.45 -20.77
C SER A 105 -0.41 -25.59 -19.26
N ASP A 106 0.19 -24.72 -18.44
CA ASP A 106 0.12 -24.73 -16.97
C ASP A 106 -1.06 -23.91 -16.44
N LEU A 107 -1.53 -22.91 -17.19
CA LEU A 107 -2.70 -22.10 -16.81
C LEU A 107 -4.02 -22.66 -17.33
N ALA A 108 -3.97 -23.68 -18.18
CA ALA A 108 -5.18 -24.29 -18.68
C ALA A 108 -5.95 -24.89 -17.50
N VAL A 109 -7.17 -24.42 -17.26
CA VAL A 109 -8.12 -25.09 -16.36
C VAL A 109 -8.32 -26.50 -16.89
N ARG A 110 -7.73 -27.48 -16.22
CA ARG A 110 -7.84 -28.88 -16.59
C ARG A 110 -9.03 -29.49 -15.85
N SER A 111 -10.04 -29.90 -16.62
CA SER A 111 -11.20 -30.64 -16.09
C SER A 111 -10.90 -32.12 -15.82
N ASP A 112 -9.68 -32.59 -16.11
CA ASP A 112 -9.34 -34.01 -16.06
C ASP A 112 -8.18 -34.27 -15.07
N SER A 113 -8.47 -35.09 -14.07
CA SER A 113 -7.69 -35.30 -12.84
C SER A 113 -6.49 -36.26 -13.02
N LEU A 114 -6.18 -36.69 -14.25
CA LEU A 114 -5.29 -37.83 -14.51
C LEU A 114 -3.96 -37.49 -15.21
N ALA A 115 -3.72 -36.23 -15.57
CA ALA A 115 -2.42 -35.78 -16.06
C ALA A 115 -1.76 -34.92 -14.98
N GLY A 116 -0.61 -35.38 -14.46
CA GLY A 116 0.13 -34.82 -13.31
C GLY A 116 -0.04 -33.31 -13.15
N THR A 117 -0.53 -32.91 -11.98
CA THR A 117 -1.17 -31.61 -11.72
C THR A 117 -0.21 -30.50 -11.33
N SER A 118 1.08 -30.66 -11.65
CA SER A 118 2.09 -29.74 -11.12
C SER A 118 2.01 -28.38 -11.80
N SER A 119 1.76 -27.35 -11.00
CA SER A 119 1.75 -25.96 -11.45
C SER A 119 3.18 -25.48 -11.58
N ARG A 120 3.54 -24.88 -12.73
CA ARG A 120 4.89 -24.30 -12.93
C ARG A 120 4.83 -22.82 -13.19
N MET A 121 5.69 -22.09 -12.49
CA MET A 121 5.92 -20.66 -12.73
C MET A 121 7.35 -20.41 -13.18
N TYR A 122 7.49 -19.66 -14.27
CA TYR A 122 8.78 -19.38 -14.90
C TYR A 122 9.28 -17.98 -14.55
N TYR A 123 8.38 -17.04 -14.24
CA TYR A 123 8.74 -15.72 -13.78
C TYR A 123 7.70 -15.15 -12.82
N ILE A 124 8.21 -14.55 -11.75
CA ILE A 124 7.47 -13.71 -10.80
C ILE A 124 8.24 -12.40 -10.69
N GLY A 125 7.60 -11.29 -11.05
CA GLY A 125 8.18 -9.96 -11.00
C GLY A 125 7.30 -8.97 -10.28
N PHE A 126 7.92 -7.98 -9.68
CA PHE A 126 7.24 -6.89 -8.99
C PHE A 126 7.65 -5.56 -9.63
N LEU A 127 6.66 -4.75 -9.97
CA LEU A 127 6.87 -3.36 -10.40
C LEU A 127 6.36 -2.43 -9.30
N GLY A 128 7.12 -1.38 -9.03
CA GLY A 128 6.83 -0.50 -7.91
C GLY A 128 7.86 0.59 -7.68
N LYS A 129 7.85 1.10 -6.45
CA LYS A 129 8.83 2.04 -5.93
C LYS A 129 9.39 1.53 -4.60
N ALA A 130 10.71 1.49 -4.49
CA ALA A 130 11.39 1.32 -3.21
C ALA A 130 11.27 2.63 -2.41
N LEU A 131 10.92 2.53 -1.14
CA LEU A 131 10.80 3.65 -0.24
C LEU A 131 12.09 3.76 0.58
N ASP A 132 12.63 4.97 0.65
CA ASP A 132 13.74 5.23 1.55
C ASP A 132 13.20 5.19 2.99
N PRO A 133 13.80 4.38 3.89
CA PRO A 133 13.37 4.34 5.29
C PRO A 133 13.56 5.68 6.01
N ARG A 134 14.26 6.64 5.40
CA ARG A 134 14.53 7.97 5.94
C ARG A 134 13.55 9.04 5.43
N SER A 135 12.68 8.75 4.46
CA SER A 135 11.65 9.70 4.02
C SER A 135 10.41 9.64 4.91
N ASP A 136 10.60 9.70 6.23
CA ASP A 136 9.53 10.10 7.13
C ASP A 136 9.32 11.60 6.91
N SER A 137 8.37 11.96 6.04
CA SER A 137 7.78 13.29 6.07
C SER A 137 6.87 13.36 7.30
N THR A 138 7.45 13.31 8.49
CA THR A 138 6.78 13.80 9.68
C THR A 138 6.51 15.27 9.41
N HIS A 139 5.30 15.60 8.96
CA HIS A 139 4.73 16.92 9.18
C HIS A 139 4.63 17.07 10.71
N GLN A 140 5.74 17.48 11.32
CA GLN A 140 5.80 17.86 12.70
C GLN A 140 4.93 19.11 12.81
N HIS A 141 3.66 18.91 13.13
CA HIS A 141 2.79 19.98 13.58
C HIS A 141 3.33 20.42 14.93
N ASP A 142 4.21 21.44 14.92
CA ASP A 142 4.46 22.24 16.10
C ASP A 142 3.13 22.91 16.46
N VAL A 143 2.37 22.28 17.35
CA VAL A 143 1.28 22.94 18.05
C VAL A 143 1.92 23.64 19.24
N PRO A 144 2.19 24.95 19.19
CA PRO A 144 2.59 25.67 20.38
C PRO A 144 1.44 25.55 21.38
N ALA A 145 1.72 25.03 22.57
CA ALA A 145 0.77 25.01 23.68
C ALA A 145 0.49 26.47 24.09
N ALA A 146 -0.54 27.07 23.49
CA ALA A 146 -1.06 28.36 23.90
C ALA A 146 -1.66 28.20 25.30
N THR A 147 -0.87 28.53 26.32
CA THR A 147 -1.37 28.72 27.67
C THR A 147 -2.03 30.09 27.71
N THR A 148 -3.27 30.18 27.24
CA THR A 148 -4.12 31.36 27.46
C THR A 148 -5.06 31.05 28.62
N SER A 149 -4.52 31.16 29.83
CA SER A 149 -5.34 31.29 31.04
C SER A 149 -5.58 32.78 31.30
N THR A 150 -6.80 33.25 31.10
CA THR A 150 -7.44 34.33 31.90
C THR A 150 -8.87 34.52 31.40
N HIS A 151 -9.82 33.93 32.10
CA HIS A 151 -11.15 34.53 32.20
C HIS A 151 -11.20 35.21 33.56
N GLU A 152 -11.29 36.53 33.58
CA GLU A 152 -11.43 37.31 34.81
C GLU A 152 -12.84 37.06 35.38
N VAL A 153 -12.93 36.87 36.70
CA VAL A 153 -14.20 36.94 37.42
C VAL A 153 -14.06 37.95 38.55
N ASP A 154 -14.96 38.93 38.49
CA ASP A 154 -14.99 40.16 39.27
C ASP A 154 -15.53 39.96 40.70
N ALA A 155 -14.99 40.79 41.60
CA ALA A 155 -15.34 41.15 42.97
C ALA A 155 -16.32 40.29 43.81
N VAL A 156 -15.87 39.88 45.02
CA VAL A 156 -16.58 40.07 46.32
C VAL A 156 -15.55 40.05 47.45
N GLY A 157 -15.54 41.09 48.30
CA GLY A 157 -14.54 41.28 49.36
C GLY A 157 -14.87 40.67 50.72
N ASN A 158 -13.91 40.75 51.65
CA ASN A 158 -14.14 41.19 53.03
C ASN A 158 -12.80 41.48 53.73
N THR A 159 -12.91 42.36 54.72
CA THR A 159 -11.91 43.07 55.52
C THR A 159 -11.29 42.25 56.67
N TYR A 160 -10.42 42.94 57.45
CA TYR A 160 -9.73 42.56 58.71
C TYR A 160 -8.38 41.86 58.51
N GLY A 161 -7.25 42.24 59.09
CA GLY A 161 -6.91 43.22 60.13
C GLY A 161 -5.41 43.06 60.43
N ALA A 162 -4.79 44.11 60.94
CA ALA A 162 -3.35 44.25 61.20
C ALA A 162 -2.68 43.11 62.00
N ALA A 163 -1.38 42.85 61.74
CA ALA A 163 -0.34 42.75 62.78
C ALA A 163 1.07 42.50 62.21
N ALA A 164 1.96 43.45 62.51
CA ALA A 164 3.39 43.37 62.88
C ALA A 164 4.34 42.30 62.28
N THR A 165 5.46 42.82 61.78
CA THR A 165 6.80 42.20 61.66
C THR A 165 7.29 41.62 63.00
N PRO A 166 8.20 40.62 63.02
CA PRO A 166 9.63 40.98 63.05
C PRO A 166 10.61 40.05 62.30
N SER A 167 11.77 40.63 62.00
CA SER A 167 13.02 40.03 61.53
C SER A 167 13.70 39.17 62.60
N VAL A 168 14.34 38.05 62.24
CA VAL A 168 15.55 37.53 62.91
C VAL A 168 16.42 36.71 61.93
N ARG A 169 17.67 37.19 61.80
CA ARG A 169 18.96 36.58 61.35
C ARG A 169 19.03 35.74 60.09
#